data_AF-A0A950AL83-F1
#
_entry.id   AF-A0A950AL83-F1
#
_cell.length_a   1.000
_cell.length_b   1.000
_cell.length_c   1.000
_cell.angle_alpha   90.00
_cell.angle_beta   90.00
_cell.angle_gamma   90.00
#
_symmetry.space_group_name_H-M   'P 1'
#
loop_
_entity.id
_entity.type
_entity.pdbx_description
1 polymer ?
#
loop_
_entity_poly.entity_id
_entity_poly.type
_entity_poly.pdbx_seq_one_letter_code
_entity_poly.pdbx_strand_id
1 'polypeptide(L)'
;MSSDNYKSVVLSLPVATLLTISQAAIGCGIGILLAGKVHENKRITVAVGMLCLAIAATAPALVGLVAELINGPQSKLGVRRRLRKIREGAGLQAEEELL
;
A
#
# COMPACT_ATOMS: atom_id res chain seq x y z
N MET A 1 -30.56 -7.78 7.03
CA MET A 1 -29.33 -7.32 7.72
C MET A 1 -28.28 -6.93 6.68
N SER A 2 -28.43 -5.78 6.00
CA SER A 2 -27.49 -5.33 4.95
C SER A 2 -27.24 -3.81 4.95
N SER A 3 -27.72 -3.09 5.97
CA SER A 3 -27.64 -1.62 6.03
C SER A 3 -26.42 -1.07 6.79
N ASP A 4 -25.61 -1.95 7.37
CA ASP A 4 -24.61 -1.55 8.35
C ASP A 4 -23.25 -1.38 7.66
N ASN A 5 -23.03 -2.14 6.59
CA ASN A 5 -21.80 -2.15 5.79
C ASN A 5 -21.63 -0.91 4.91
N TYR A 6 -22.70 -0.27 4.43
CA TYR A 6 -22.54 0.93 3.61
C TYR A 6 -22.09 2.14 4.45
N LYS A 7 -22.53 2.25 5.71
CA LYS A 7 -22.11 3.35 6.58
C LYS A 7 -20.63 3.26 6.94
N SER A 8 -20.11 2.07 7.24
CA SER A 8 -18.70 1.90 7.59
C SER A 8 -17.75 2.13 6.41
N VAL A 9 -18.15 1.75 5.19
CA VAL A 9 -17.38 2.03 3.97
C VAL A 9 -17.42 3.53 3.64
N VAL A 10 -18.60 4.14 3.63
CA VAL A 10 -18.76 5.57 3.31
C VAL A 10 -18.15 6.48 4.39
N LEU A 11 -17.98 6.00 5.63
CA LEU A 11 -17.25 6.70 6.69
C LEU A 11 -15.73 6.42 6.65
N SER A 12 -15.30 5.23 6.20
CA SER A 12 -13.88 4.90 6.06
C SER A 12 -13.18 5.71 4.98
N LEU A 13 -13.83 5.99 3.84
CA LEU A 13 -13.24 6.85 2.80
C LEU A 13 -12.88 8.26 3.31
N PRO A 14 -13.80 9.03 3.92
CA PRO A 14 -13.51 10.37 4.42
C PRO A 14 -12.58 10.37 5.63
N VAL A 15 -12.63 9.35 6.49
CA VAL A 15 -11.65 9.22 7.59
C VAL A 15 -10.27 8.90 7.03
N ALA A 16 -10.16 8.00 6.06
CA ALA A 16 -8.88 7.67 5.42
C ALA A 16 -8.28 8.86 4.67
N THR A 17 -9.09 9.68 3.98
CA THR A 17 -8.59 10.90 3.33
C THR A 17 -8.13 11.93 4.35
N LEU A 18 -8.86 12.14 5.45
CA LEU A 18 -8.42 13.01 6.55
C LEU A 18 -7.11 12.52 7.19
N LEU A 19 -6.99 11.22 7.43
CA LEU A 19 -5.78 10.61 7.99
C LEU A 19 -4.58 10.76 7.05
N THR A 20 -4.76 10.50 5.76
CA THR A 20 -3.67 10.65 4.77
C THR A 20 -3.25 12.11 4.61
N ILE A 21 -4.20 13.05 4.57
CA ILE A 21 -3.90 14.49 4.51
C ILE A 21 -3.15 14.95 5.78
N SER A 22 -3.60 14.54 6.96
CA SER A 22 -2.94 14.90 8.22
C SER A 22 -1.54 14.30 8.33
N GLN A 23 -1.35 13.03 7.96
CA GLN A 23 -0.03 12.40 7.91
C GLN A 23 0.90 13.10 6.91
N ALA A 24 0.39 13.46 5.73
CA ALA A 24 1.15 14.21 4.74
C ALA A 24 1.53 15.61 5.25
N ALA A 25 0.59 16.32 5.89
CA ALA A 25 0.83 17.64 6.46
C ALA A 25 1.87 17.61 7.58
N ILE A 26 1.82 16.60 8.46
CA ILE A 26 2.81 16.37 9.52
C ILE A 26 4.19 16.10 8.90
N GLY A 27 4.28 15.21 7.91
CA GLY A 27 5.52 14.91 7.21
C GLY A 27 6.14 16.14 6.54
N CYS A 28 5.34 16.92 5.81
CA CYS A 28 5.76 18.17 5.19
C CYS A 28 6.23 19.20 6.23
N GLY A 29 5.47 19.37 7.32
CA GLY A 29 5.83 20.30 8.39
C GLY A 29 7.15 19.95 9.06
N ILE A 30 7.36 18.67 9.36
CA ILE A 30 8.63 18.16 9.92
C ILE A 30 9.78 18.39 8.93
N GLY A 31 9.58 18.09 7.64
CA GLY A 31 10.59 18.30 6.60
C GLY A 31 11.03 19.76 6.46
N ILE A 32 10.07 20.69 6.46
CA ILE A 32 10.35 22.13 6.39
C ILE A 32 11.07 22.61 7.66
N LEU A 33 10.66 22.14 8.84
CA LEU A 33 11.30 22.49 10.11
C LEU A 33 12.76 22.01 10.16
N LEU A 34 13.03 20.79 9.67
CA LEU A 34 14.39 20.25 9.58
C LEU A 34 15.24 21.00 8.54
N ALA A 35 14.65 21.44 7.42
CA ALA A 35 15.36 22.19 6.38
C ALA A 35 15.96 23.51 6.90
N GLY A 36 15.25 24.19 7.81
CA GLY A 36 15.72 25.43 8.43
C GLY A 36 16.90 25.26 9.41
N LYS A 37 17.10 24.06 9.97
CA LYS A 37 18.17 23.78 10.95
C LYS A 37 19.52 23.43 10.34
N VAL A 38 19.63 23.37 9.00
CA VAL A 38 20.87 22.95 8.33
C VAL A 38 21.75 24.17 8.00
N HIS A 39 22.91 24.24 8.67
CA HIS A 39 23.96 25.23 8.40
C HIS A 39 24.41 25.20 6.94
N GLU A 40 24.58 26.38 6.35
CA GLU A 40 24.82 26.62 4.92
C GLU A 40 25.97 25.77 4.34
N ASN A 41 27.06 25.59 5.10
CA ASN A 41 28.24 24.83 4.66
C ASN A 41 28.09 23.30 4.67
N LYS A 42 26.98 22.73 5.19
CA LYS A 42 26.74 21.27 5.22
C LYS A 42 25.41 20.85 4.58
N ARG A 43 24.72 21.79 3.92
CA ARG A 43 23.39 21.56 3.32
C ARG A 43 23.36 20.42 2.33
N ILE A 44 24.33 20.34 1.43
CA ILE A 44 24.35 19.32 0.37
C ILE A 44 24.56 17.92 0.96
N THR A 45 25.51 17.74 1.87
CA THR A 45 25.80 16.45 2.49
C THR A 45 24.63 15.94 3.34
N VAL A 46 24.00 16.83 4.11
CA VAL A 46 22.83 16.47 4.94
C VAL A 46 21.61 16.20 4.06
N ALA A 47 21.39 16.98 3.00
CA ALA A 47 20.29 16.77 2.06
C ALA A 47 20.43 15.44 1.32
N VAL A 48 21.62 15.12 0.80
CA VAL A 48 21.89 13.85 0.12
C VAL A 48 21.76 12.66 1.09
N GLY A 49 22.27 12.80 2.32
CA GLY A 49 22.10 11.77 3.36
C GLY A 49 20.64 11.51 3.69
N MET A 50 19.84 12.56 3.89
CA MET A 50 18.39 12.48 4.11
C MET A 50 17.65 11.87 2.91
N LEU A 51 18.04 12.20 1.67
CA LEU A 51 17.46 11.64 0.46
C LEU A 51 17.74 10.14 0.36
N CYS A 52 18.99 9.71 0.53
CA CYS A 52 19.35 8.30 0.51
C CYS A 52 18.66 7.52 1.63
N LEU A 53 18.57 8.09 2.83
CA LEU A 53 17.88 7.46 3.96
C LEU A 53 16.38 7.34 3.70
N ALA A 54 15.75 8.38 3.14
CA ALA A 54 14.34 8.37 2.78
C ALA A 54 14.04 7.31 1.72
N ILE A 55 14.84 7.24 0.66
CA ILE A 55 14.72 6.23 -0.40
C ILE A 55 14.89 4.82 0.18
N ALA A 56 15.92 4.61 1.01
CA ALA A 56 16.16 3.32 1.66
C ALA A 56 15.01 2.92 2.59
N ALA A 57 14.45 3.86 3.35
CA ALA A 57 13.34 3.62 4.27
C ALA A 57 12.01 3.35 3.55
N THR A 58 11.77 3.98 2.40
CA THR A 58 10.52 3.78 1.62
C THR A 58 10.58 2.57 0.70
N ALA A 59 11.76 2.04 0.39
CA ALA A 59 11.92 0.89 -0.50
C ALA A 59 10.99 -0.30 -0.18
N PRO A 60 10.90 -0.85 1.05
CA PRO A 60 10.04 -2.01 1.33
C PRO A 60 8.54 -1.70 1.20
N ALA A 61 8.10 -0.50 1.57
CA ALA A 61 6.71 -0.08 1.40
C ALA A 61 6.33 0.06 -0.08
N LEU A 62 7.27 0.56 -0.90
CA LEU A 62 7.09 0.68 -2.35
C LEU A 62 7.00 -0.69 -3.02
N VAL A 63 7.82 -1.65 -2.61
CA VAL A 63 7.79 -3.03 -3.13
C VAL A 63 6.46 -3.69 -2.83
N GLY A 64 5.93 -3.53 -1.61
CA GLY A 64 4.60 -4.05 -1.25
C GLY A 64 3.48 -3.50 -2.13
N LEU A 65 3.43 -2.18 -2.29
CA LEU A 65 2.44 -1.50 -3.15
C LEU A 65 2.53 -1.92 -4.61
N VAL A 66 3.74 -2.02 -5.17
CA VAL A 66 3.94 -2.44 -6.56
C VAL A 66 3.59 -3.91 -6.74
N ALA A 67 3.98 -4.77 -5.78
CA ALA A 67 3.63 -6.19 -5.81
C ALA A 67 2.12 -6.39 -5.72
N GLU A 68 1.43 -5.60 -4.90
CA GLU A 68 -0.03 -5.62 -4.77
C GLU A 68 -0.73 -5.01 -5.99
N LEU A 69 -0.13 -4.01 -6.66
CA LEU A 69 -0.66 -3.47 -7.91
C LEU A 69 -0.56 -4.48 -9.07
N ILE A 70 0.54 -5.23 -9.15
CA ILE A 70 0.77 -6.23 -10.20
C ILE A 70 0.01 -7.53 -9.92
N ASN A 71 0.02 -8.00 -8.67
CA ASN A 71 -0.56 -9.29 -8.25
C ASN A 71 -1.94 -9.17 -7.60
N GLY A 72 -2.47 -7.96 -7.42
CA GLY A 72 -3.73 -7.71 -6.72
C GLY A 72 -4.95 -8.28 -7.44
N PRO A 73 -6.08 -8.47 -6.73
CA PRO A 73 -7.27 -9.15 -7.23
C PRO A 73 -7.98 -8.47 -8.42
N GLN A 74 -7.68 -7.20 -8.68
CA GLN A 74 -8.14 -6.44 -9.86
C GLN A 74 -7.23 -6.61 -11.09
N SER A 75 -6.06 -7.24 -10.95
CA SER A 75 -5.17 -7.58 -12.06
C SER A 75 -5.78 -8.70 -12.90
N LYS A 76 -5.84 -8.51 -14.23
CA LYS A 76 -6.35 -9.51 -15.21
C LYS A 76 -5.67 -10.88 -15.06
N LEU A 77 -4.45 -10.93 -14.53
CA LEU A 77 -3.69 -12.14 -14.25
C LEU A 77 -4.13 -12.85 -12.95
N GLY A 78 -4.54 -12.09 -11.92
CA GLY A 78 -5.04 -12.60 -10.64
C GLY A 78 -6.40 -13.29 -10.78
N VAL A 79 -7.30 -12.73 -11.58
CA VAL A 79 -8.62 -13.33 -11.89
C VAL A 79 -8.46 -14.67 -12.62
N ARG A 80 -7.54 -14.75 -13.59
CA ARG A 80 -7.23 -16.01 -14.30
C ARG A 80 -6.66 -17.08 -13.36
N ARG A 81 -5.80 -16.72 -12.40
CA ARG A 81 -5.29 -17.66 -11.39
C ARG A 81 -6.40 -18.16 -10.45
N ARG A 82 -7.34 -17.31 -10.04
CA ARG A 82 -8.53 -17.73 -9.25
C ARG A 82 -9.42 -18.69 -10.02
N LEU A 83 -9.77 -18.38 -11.26
CA LEU A 83 -10.58 -19.25 -12.11
C LEU A 83 -9.89 -20.60 -12.37
N ARG A 84 -8.56 -20.60 -12.52
CA ARG A 84 -7.77 -21.83 -12.64
C ARG A 84 -7.81 -22.67 -11.36
N LYS A 85 -7.69 -22.07 -10.17
CA LYS A 85 -7.84 -22.80 -8.90
C LYS A 85 -9.23 -23.39 -8.69
N ILE A 86 -10.29 -22.72 -9.15
CA ILE A 86 -11.65 -23.29 -9.11
C ILE A 86 -11.74 -24.49 -10.05
N ARG A 87 -11.14 -24.41 -11.25
CA ARG A 87 -11.13 -25.52 -12.21
C ARG A 87 -10.29 -26.72 -11.72
N GLU A 88 -9.11 -26.47 -11.16
CA GLU A 88 -8.24 -27.52 -10.61
C GLU A 88 -8.82 -28.10 -9.31
N GLY A 89 -9.43 -27.29 -8.44
CA GLY A 89 -10.07 -27.75 -7.21
C GLY A 89 -11.38 -28.53 -7.43
N ALA A 90 -12.15 -28.20 -8.48
CA ALA A 90 -13.32 -28.99 -8.87
C ALA A 90 -12.95 -30.37 -9.43
N GLY A 91 -11.73 -30.57 -9.91
CA GLY A 91 -11.25 -31.89 -10.37
C GLY A 91 -10.90 -32.84 -9.22
N LEU A 92 -10.46 -32.31 -8.07
CA LEU A 92 -10.07 -33.11 -6.91
C LEU A 92 -11.28 -33.59 -6.08
N GLN A 93 -12.35 -32.80 -6.00
CA GLN A 93 -13.60 -33.23 -5.34
C GLN A 93 -14.34 -34.31 -6.12
N ALA A 94 -14.13 -34.41 -7.44
CA ALA A 94 -14.78 -35.43 -8.26
C ALA A 94 -14.11 -36.82 -8.13
N GLU A 95 -12.85 -36.90 -7.70
CA GLU A 95 -12.17 -38.18 -7.47
C GLU A 95 -12.34 -38.71 -6.04
N GLU A 96 -12.61 -37.84 -5.06
CA GLU A 96 -12.81 -38.24 -3.65
C GLU A 96 -14.22 -38.80 -3.38
N GLU A 97 -15.17 -38.67 -4.31
CA GLU A 97 -16.51 -39.29 -4.24
C GLU A 97 -16.57 -40.70 -4.87
N LEU A 98 -15.44 -41.20 -5.41
CA LEU A 98 -15.33 -42.48 -6.13
C LEU A 98 -14.43 -43.52 -5.43
N LEU A 99 -14.00 -43.25 -4.19
CA LEU A 99 -13.27 -44.15 -3.27
C LEU A 99 -14.08 -44.39 -2.00
#